data_AF-A0A2D6L5A8-F1
#
_entry.id   AF-A0A2D6L5A8-F1
#
_cell.length_a   1.000
_cell.length_b   1.000
_cell.length_c   1.000
_cell.angle_alpha   90.00
_cell.angle_beta   90.00
_cell.angle_gamma   90.00
#
_symmetry.space_group_name_H-M   'P 1'
#
loop_
_entity.id
_entity.type
_entity.pdbx_description
1 polymer ?
#
loop_
_entity_poly.entity_id
_entity_poly.type
_entity_poly.pdbx_seq_one_letter_code
_entity_poly.pdbx_strand_id
1 'polypeptide(L)'
;MDSVQLNIALSGVRARYTGKQFIGVCGSAEDEQLDLAEHFLNQVLSEIDSDCVVVCGGTRGGVPELVTRMCFARDIPVIGIAPTRGEKKLLDELTHSFCVNPTFGSSAWGDESSVLVKLCDAMLFLGGGWGTMIEFSHAMKINSSRIAHTKQPIALAVILWFGGVMSHAYQQLPHAPHILHVMHREISAQDVAQFLDVHTSFTIPQTSE
;
A
#
# COMPACT_ATOMS: atom_id res chain seq x y z
N MET A 1 -17.48 5.13 -11.35
CA MET A 1 -18.45 4.67 -10.31
C MET A 1 -18.67 5.82 -9.34
N ASP A 2 -19.90 6.10 -8.90
CA ASP A 2 -20.09 7.14 -7.87
C ASP A 2 -19.51 6.69 -6.51
N SER A 3 -19.34 7.62 -5.57
CA SER A 3 -18.69 7.33 -4.29
C SER A 3 -19.48 6.35 -3.42
N VAL A 4 -20.82 6.32 -3.53
CA VAL A 4 -21.67 5.41 -2.76
C VAL A 4 -21.53 3.99 -3.30
N GLN A 5 -21.61 3.82 -4.62
CA GLN A 5 -21.42 2.54 -5.28
C GLN A 5 -20.01 1.98 -5.01
N LEU A 6 -18.98 2.84 -5.04
CA LEU A 6 -17.61 2.43 -4.75
C LEU A 6 -17.47 1.93 -3.30
N ASN A 7 -18.06 2.63 -2.34
CA ASN A 7 -18.03 2.21 -0.93
C ASN A 7 -18.76 0.87 -0.71
N ILE A 8 -19.90 0.66 -1.37
CA ILE A 8 -20.63 -0.61 -1.30
C ILE A 8 -19.77 -1.74 -1.89
N ALA A 9 -19.16 -1.53 -3.05
CA ALA A 9 -18.33 -2.52 -3.72
C ALA A 9 -17.10 -2.89 -2.87
N LEU A 10 -16.39 -1.88 -2.34
CA LEU A 10 -15.23 -2.09 -1.47
C LEU A 10 -15.60 -2.78 -0.16
N SER A 11 -16.77 -2.46 0.40
CA SER A 11 -17.31 -3.16 1.58
C SER A 11 -17.63 -4.63 1.27
N GLY A 12 -18.18 -4.92 0.09
CA GLY A 12 -18.39 -6.28 -0.40
C GLY A 12 -17.08 -7.06 -0.54
N VAL A 13 -16.02 -6.42 -1.04
CA VAL A 13 -14.69 -7.03 -1.12
C VAL A 13 -14.11 -7.31 0.26
N ARG A 14 -14.18 -6.34 1.19
CA ARG A 14 -13.74 -6.55 2.58
C ARG A 14 -14.48 -7.70 3.25
N ALA A 15 -15.80 -7.81 3.04
CA ALA A 15 -16.59 -8.93 3.54
C ALA A 15 -16.19 -10.28 2.91
N ARG A 16 -15.93 -10.30 1.60
CA ARG A 16 -15.48 -11.52 0.89
C ARG A 16 -14.15 -12.05 1.42
N TYR A 17 -13.24 -11.17 1.85
CA TYR A 17 -11.94 -11.52 2.42
C TYR A 17 -11.90 -11.28 3.94
N THR A 18 -13.01 -11.55 4.63
CA THR A 18 -13.08 -11.45 6.09
C THR A 18 -11.97 -12.30 6.73
N GLY A 19 -11.24 -11.73 7.68
CA GLY A 19 -10.12 -12.37 8.35
C GLY A 19 -8.76 -12.19 7.66
N LYS A 20 -8.73 -11.69 6.43
CA LYS A 20 -7.48 -11.41 5.70
C LYS A 20 -6.98 -9.99 5.91
N GLN A 21 -5.67 -9.83 5.90
CA GLN A 21 -5.01 -8.52 5.93
C GLN A 21 -4.90 -7.92 4.52
N PHE A 22 -5.19 -6.62 4.39
CA PHE A 22 -5.07 -5.89 3.12
C PHE A 22 -3.76 -5.12 3.11
N ILE A 23 -2.80 -5.57 2.29
CA ILE A 23 -1.45 -5.02 2.23
C ILE A 23 -1.32 -4.16 0.98
N GLY A 24 -1.17 -2.85 1.18
CA GLY A 24 -0.88 -1.90 0.13
C GLY A 24 0.58 -2.01 -0.35
N VAL A 25 0.79 -2.00 -1.66
CA VAL A 25 2.14 -1.92 -2.25
C VAL A 25 2.21 -0.73 -3.19
N CYS A 26 3.08 0.21 -2.85
CA CYS A 26 3.26 1.47 -3.55
C CYS A 26 4.72 1.63 -3.95
N GLY A 27 4.99 2.11 -5.16
CA GLY A 27 6.35 2.27 -5.65
C GLY A 27 6.40 2.88 -7.04
N SER A 28 7.61 3.09 -7.55
CA SER A 28 7.81 3.73 -8.85
C SER A 28 7.25 2.92 -10.02
N ALA A 29 6.82 3.63 -11.06
CA ALA A 29 6.51 3.05 -12.37
C ALA A 29 7.76 2.93 -13.27
N GLU A 30 8.94 3.36 -12.81
CA GLU A 30 10.17 3.48 -13.61
C GLU A 30 11.05 2.20 -13.52
N ASP A 31 11.73 1.89 -14.64
CA ASP A 31 12.34 0.58 -14.88
C ASP A 31 13.68 0.33 -14.16
N GLU A 32 14.43 1.39 -13.80
CA GLU A 32 15.85 1.29 -13.39
C GLU A 32 16.10 0.48 -12.10
N GLN A 33 15.04 0.15 -11.34
CA GLN A 33 15.15 -0.57 -10.07
C GLN A 33 14.20 -1.78 -9.97
N LEU A 34 13.63 -2.23 -11.10
CA LEU A 34 12.63 -3.30 -11.07
C LEU A 34 13.21 -4.65 -10.63
N ASP A 35 14.44 -4.99 -11.03
CA ASP A 35 15.08 -6.25 -10.59
C ASP A 35 15.25 -6.31 -9.07
N LEU A 36 15.59 -5.16 -8.46
CA LEU A 36 15.72 -5.04 -7.01
C LEU A 36 14.34 -5.12 -6.33
N ALA A 37 13.34 -4.45 -6.91
CA ALA A 37 11.96 -4.51 -6.42
C ALA A 37 11.41 -5.93 -6.51
N GLU A 38 11.74 -6.66 -7.57
CA GLU A 38 11.33 -8.05 -7.77
C GLU A 38 11.96 -8.96 -6.72
N HIS A 39 13.27 -8.85 -6.51
CA HIS A 39 13.96 -9.61 -5.47
C HIS A 39 13.34 -9.36 -4.08
N PHE A 40 13.13 -8.09 -3.74
CA PHE A 40 12.52 -7.69 -2.48
C PHE A 40 11.09 -8.19 -2.32
N LEU A 41 10.23 -7.95 -3.31
CA LEU A 41 8.84 -8.38 -3.28
C LEU A 41 8.76 -9.91 -3.23
N ASN A 42 9.70 -10.63 -3.83
CA ASN A 42 9.73 -12.09 -3.77
C ASN A 42 9.97 -12.58 -2.35
N GLN A 43 10.90 -11.95 -1.62
CA GLN A 43 11.14 -12.25 -0.21
C GLN A 43 9.92 -11.91 0.65
N VAL A 44 9.33 -10.73 0.46
CA VAL A 44 8.16 -10.33 1.25
C VAL A 44 6.97 -11.25 0.95
N LEU A 45 6.68 -11.55 -0.30
CA LEU A 45 5.57 -12.42 -0.71
C LEU A 45 5.81 -13.91 -0.39
N SER A 46 7.05 -14.35 -0.14
CA SER A 46 7.30 -15.70 0.36
C SER A 46 7.02 -15.86 1.85
N GLU A 47 7.06 -14.76 2.60
CA GLU A 47 6.78 -14.73 4.04
C GLU A 47 5.30 -14.43 4.34
N ILE A 48 4.60 -13.76 3.41
CA ILE A 48 3.17 -13.53 3.52
C ILE A 48 2.43 -14.78 3.01
N ASP A 49 1.81 -15.53 3.93
CA ASP A 49 0.97 -16.70 3.60
C ASP A 49 -0.33 -16.29 2.87
N SER A 50 -1.16 -17.27 2.53
CA SER A 50 -2.45 -17.12 1.87
C SER A 50 -3.48 -16.23 2.59
N ASP A 51 -3.18 -15.71 3.78
CA ASP A 51 -4.05 -14.87 4.60
C ASP A 51 -4.00 -13.36 4.28
N CYS A 52 -3.43 -12.98 3.13
CA CYS A 52 -3.43 -11.59 2.68
C CYS A 52 -4.25 -11.35 1.40
N VAL A 53 -4.53 -10.07 1.18
CA VAL A 53 -4.97 -9.50 -0.09
C VAL A 53 -4.04 -8.34 -0.41
N VAL A 54 -3.47 -8.29 -1.60
CA VAL A 54 -2.61 -7.19 -2.02
C VAL A 54 -3.44 -6.09 -2.66
N VAL A 55 -3.16 -4.83 -2.32
CA VAL A 55 -3.79 -3.64 -2.88
C VAL A 55 -2.72 -2.79 -3.57
N CYS A 56 -2.91 -2.40 -4.82
CA CYS A 56 -1.99 -1.51 -5.53
C CYS A 56 -2.71 -0.70 -6.60
N GLY A 57 -1.97 0.12 -7.37
CA GLY A 57 -2.51 0.82 -8.53
C GLY A 57 -3.04 -0.13 -9.62
N GLY A 58 -2.43 -1.32 -9.74
CA GLY A 58 -2.85 -2.36 -10.70
C GLY A 58 -2.70 -1.97 -12.17
N THR A 59 -1.85 -0.98 -12.48
CA THR A 59 -1.65 -0.48 -13.84
C THR A 59 -0.36 -1.02 -14.46
N ARG A 60 -0.32 -1.12 -15.79
CA ARG A 60 0.90 -1.40 -16.57
C ARG A 60 2.05 -0.44 -16.23
N GLY A 61 3.23 -1.00 -16.03
CA GLY A 61 4.49 -0.33 -15.71
C GLY A 61 4.89 -0.45 -14.23
N GLY A 62 6.19 -0.65 -14.02
CA GLY A 62 6.89 -0.66 -12.74
C GLY A 62 6.31 -1.53 -11.63
N VAL A 63 6.36 -1.03 -10.39
CA VAL A 63 6.00 -1.79 -9.18
C VAL A 63 4.55 -2.31 -9.19
N PRO A 64 3.51 -1.54 -9.60
CA PRO A 64 2.14 -2.05 -9.65
C PRO A 64 1.98 -3.27 -10.58
N GLU A 65 2.63 -3.29 -11.73
CA GLU A 65 2.59 -4.45 -12.64
C GLU A 65 3.35 -5.64 -12.09
N LEU A 66 4.56 -5.39 -11.58
CA LEU A 66 5.41 -6.40 -10.99
C LEU A 66 4.71 -7.13 -9.85
N VAL A 67 4.19 -6.40 -8.85
CA VAL A 67 3.52 -7.02 -7.70
C VAL A 67 2.26 -7.78 -8.11
N THR A 68 1.51 -7.26 -9.09
CA THR A 68 0.30 -7.92 -9.59
C THR A 68 0.63 -9.29 -10.20
N ARG A 69 1.63 -9.34 -11.09
CA ARG A 69 2.06 -10.60 -11.73
C ARG A 69 2.60 -11.61 -10.72
N MET A 70 3.37 -11.14 -9.74
CA MET A 70 3.93 -12.01 -8.70
C MET A 70 2.86 -12.62 -7.80
N CYS A 71 1.85 -11.83 -7.43
CA CYS A 71 0.72 -12.31 -6.64
C CYS A 71 -0.16 -13.27 -7.43
N PHE A 72 -0.41 -12.98 -8.72
CA PHE A 72 -1.14 -13.86 -9.62
C PHE A 72 -0.48 -15.25 -9.73
N ALA A 73 0.85 -15.30 -9.85
CA ALA A 73 1.61 -16.55 -9.90
C ALA A 73 1.58 -17.36 -8.59
N ARG A 74 1.09 -16.78 -7.48
CA ARG A 74 1.02 -17.38 -6.14
C ARG A 74 -0.41 -17.55 -5.64
N ASP A 75 -1.41 -17.33 -6.49
CA ASP A 75 -2.83 -17.33 -6.12
C ASP A 75 -3.18 -16.35 -4.98
N ILE A 76 -2.40 -15.28 -4.83
CA ILE A 76 -2.66 -14.20 -3.86
C ILE A 76 -3.62 -13.20 -4.52
N PRO A 77 -4.80 -12.92 -3.92
CA PRO A 77 -5.74 -11.96 -4.49
C PRO A 77 -5.15 -10.55 -4.58
N VAL A 78 -5.36 -9.89 -5.72
CA VAL A 78 -4.92 -8.50 -5.97
C VAL A 78 -6.09 -7.60 -6.27
N ILE A 79 -6.15 -6.46 -5.60
CA ILE A 79 -7.09 -5.38 -5.84
C ILE A 79 -6.34 -4.21 -6.48
N GLY A 80 -6.68 -3.91 -7.73
CA GLY A 80 -6.18 -2.73 -8.43
C GLY A 80 -7.12 -1.54 -8.22
N ILE A 81 -6.58 -0.40 -7.81
CA ILE A 81 -7.34 0.84 -7.65
C ILE A 81 -6.66 1.93 -8.47
N ALA A 82 -7.34 2.41 -9.49
CA ALA A 82 -6.83 3.39 -10.43
C ALA A 82 -7.81 4.56 -10.58
N PRO A 83 -7.37 5.74 -11.03
CA PRO A 83 -8.29 6.78 -11.44
C PRO A 83 -8.97 6.36 -12.75
N THR A 84 -10.11 6.94 -13.09
CA THR A 84 -10.83 6.63 -14.34
C THR A 84 -9.96 6.85 -15.58
N ARG A 85 -9.06 7.85 -15.55
CA ARG A 85 -8.06 8.06 -16.60
C ARG A 85 -7.14 6.85 -16.82
N GLY A 86 -6.87 6.07 -15.77
CA GLY A 86 -6.01 4.91 -15.76
C GLY A 86 -6.71 3.60 -16.16
N GLU A 87 -8.02 3.61 -16.43
CA GLU A 87 -8.82 2.40 -16.69
C GLU A 87 -8.20 1.50 -17.78
N LYS A 88 -7.78 2.08 -18.91
CA LYS A 88 -7.16 1.34 -20.02
C LYS A 88 -5.76 0.78 -19.71
N LYS A 89 -5.20 1.13 -18.55
CA LYS A 89 -3.90 0.65 -18.09
C LYS A 89 -4.03 -0.46 -17.04
N LEU A 90 -5.23 -0.75 -16.53
CA LEU A 90 -5.45 -1.84 -15.60
C LEU A 90 -5.03 -3.18 -16.21
N LEU A 91 -4.54 -4.07 -15.36
CA LEU A 91 -4.06 -5.40 -15.70
C LEU A 91 -5.18 -6.43 -15.64
N ASP A 92 -5.14 -7.43 -16.53
CA ASP A 92 -6.16 -8.49 -16.60
C ASP A 92 -5.99 -9.50 -15.45
N GLU A 93 -4.80 -9.57 -14.86
CA GLU A 93 -4.44 -10.46 -13.75
C GLU A 93 -5.03 -10.02 -12.39
N LEU A 94 -5.67 -8.86 -12.32
CA LEU A 94 -6.30 -8.35 -11.10
C LEU A 94 -7.50 -9.20 -10.70
N THR A 95 -7.60 -9.54 -9.41
CA THR A 95 -8.79 -10.23 -8.88
C THR A 95 -9.99 -9.31 -8.80
N HIS A 96 -9.77 -8.05 -8.42
CA HIS A 96 -10.76 -6.98 -8.48
C HIS A 96 -10.10 -5.70 -8.98
N SER A 97 -10.83 -4.91 -9.76
CA SER A 97 -10.35 -3.62 -10.24
C SER A 97 -11.40 -2.53 -9.99
N PHE A 98 -10.96 -1.40 -9.46
CA PHE A 98 -11.82 -0.26 -9.16
C PHE A 98 -11.28 1.02 -9.81
N CYS A 99 -12.14 1.67 -10.60
CA CYS A 99 -11.86 3.00 -11.13
C CYS A 99 -12.52 4.08 -10.27
N VAL A 100 -11.70 4.99 -9.75
CA VAL A 100 -12.15 6.14 -8.95
C VAL A 100 -12.46 7.31 -9.89
N ASN A 101 -13.67 7.85 -9.76
CA ASN A 101 -14.07 9.07 -10.47
C ASN A 101 -13.43 10.30 -9.79
N PRO A 102 -13.04 11.34 -10.55
CA PRO A 102 -12.59 12.59 -9.95
C PRO A 102 -13.69 13.20 -9.10
N THR A 103 -13.31 13.79 -7.95
CA THR A 103 -14.28 14.54 -7.13
C THR A 103 -14.66 15.85 -7.80
N PHE A 104 -13.68 16.52 -8.44
CA PHE A 104 -13.88 17.76 -9.17
C PHE A 104 -13.10 17.72 -10.49
N GLY A 105 -13.71 18.25 -11.55
CA GLY A 105 -13.05 18.39 -12.85
C GLY A 105 -12.77 17.06 -13.54
N SER A 106 -11.69 17.04 -14.33
CA SER A 106 -11.24 15.87 -15.09
C SER A 106 -10.36 14.94 -14.28
N SER A 107 -10.43 13.64 -14.55
CA SER A 107 -9.64 12.63 -13.85
C SER A 107 -8.12 12.83 -14.01
N ALA A 108 -7.41 12.75 -12.89
CA ALA A 108 -5.96 12.88 -12.78
C ALA A 108 -5.36 11.71 -12.00
N TRP A 109 -4.04 11.51 -12.15
CA TRP A 109 -3.30 10.58 -11.31
C TRP A 109 -3.30 11.08 -9.87
N GLY A 110 -3.63 10.19 -8.92
CA GLY A 110 -3.74 10.51 -7.50
C GLY A 110 -5.18 10.72 -7.00
N ASP A 111 -6.19 10.77 -7.88
CA ASP A 111 -7.61 10.81 -7.47
C ASP A 111 -7.98 9.59 -6.62
N GLU A 112 -7.32 8.46 -6.88
CA GLU A 112 -7.51 7.17 -6.26
C GLU A 112 -6.80 7.00 -4.91
N SER A 113 -5.75 7.77 -4.64
CA SER A 113 -4.81 7.51 -3.54
C SER A 113 -5.50 7.44 -2.17
N SER A 114 -6.50 8.28 -1.94
CA SER A 114 -7.23 8.28 -0.67
C SER A 114 -8.07 7.01 -0.47
N VAL A 115 -8.57 6.40 -1.54
CA VAL A 115 -9.34 5.15 -1.51
C VAL A 115 -8.38 3.98 -1.30
N LEU A 116 -7.29 3.94 -2.06
CA LEU A 116 -6.25 2.93 -1.94
C LEU A 116 -5.74 2.83 -0.50
N VAL A 117 -5.29 3.95 0.07
CA VAL A 117 -4.72 3.98 1.41
C VAL A 117 -5.74 3.59 2.48
N LYS A 118 -7.00 4.05 2.37
CA LYS A 118 -8.05 3.71 3.35
C LYS A 118 -8.42 2.23 3.35
N LEU A 119 -8.19 1.54 2.23
CA LEU A 119 -8.45 0.12 2.11
C LEU A 119 -7.36 -0.73 2.76
N CYS A 120 -6.19 -0.17 3.09
CA CYS A 120 -5.06 -0.95 3.59
C CYS A 120 -5.04 -1.06 5.13
N ASP A 121 -4.62 -2.22 5.59
CA ASP A 121 -4.26 -2.50 6.99
C ASP A 121 -2.76 -2.24 7.22
N ALA A 122 -1.95 -2.54 6.20
CA ALA A 122 -0.53 -2.27 6.17
C ALA A 122 -0.11 -1.76 4.78
N MET A 123 1.01 -1.02 4.67
CA MET A 123 1.52 -0.51 3.40
C MET A 123 3.04 -0.60 3.29
N LEU A 124 3.50 -1.10 2.15
CA LEU A 124 4.89 -1.15 1.71
C LEU A 124 5.16 -0.01 0.72
N PHE A 125 6.13 0.85 1.03
CA PHE A 125 6.54 1.96 0.16
C PHE A 125 7.95 1.71 -0.42
N LEU A 126 8.00 1.30 -1.68
CA LEU A 126 9.21 1.02 -2.46
C LEU A 126 9.60 2.26 -3.26
N GLY A 127 10.17 3.27 -2.58
CA GLY A 127 10.65 4.50 -3.23
C GLY A 127 9.57 5.21 -4.07
N GLY A 128 9.99 5.88 -5.14
CA GLY A 128 9.09 6.41 -6.15
C GLY A 128 8.81 7.90 -6.07
N GLY A 129 8.01 8.36 -7.04
CA GLY A 129 7.74 9.77 -7.29
C GLY A 129 6.62 10.36 -6.45
N TRP A 130 5.96 11.38 -7.00
CA TRP A 130 4.88 12.10 -6.33
C TRP A 130 3.65 11.26 -6.03
N GLY A 131 3.32 10.27 -6.87
CA GLY A 131 2.22 9.34 -6.62
C GLY A 131 2.39 8.59 -5.30
N THR A 132 3.55 7.92 -5.12
CA THR A 132 3.89 7.25 -3.87
C THR A 132 3.90 8.21 -2.68
N MET A 133 4.41 9.44 -2.87
CA MET A 133 4.45 10.44 -1.79
C MET A 133 3.05 10.88 -1.35
N ILE A 134 2.09 11.00 -2.28
CA ILE A 134 0.69 11.32 -1.97
C ILE A 134 0.07 10.21 -1.11
N GLU A 135 0.29 8.95 -1.48
CA GLU A 135 -0.20 7.78 -0.74
C GLU A 135 0.42 7.69 0.65
N PHE A 136 1.74 7.88 0.75
CA PHE A 136 2.44 7.95 2.03
C PHE A 136 1.90 9.08 2.92
N SER A 137 1.70 10.27 2.35
CA SER A 137 1.16 11.42 3.08
C SER A 137 -0.27 11.17 3.57
N HIS A 138 -1.10 10.51 2.77
CA HIS A 138 -2.44 10.07 3.17
C HIS A 138 -2.38 9.08 4.33
N ALA A 139 -1.48 8.09 4.27
CA ALA A 139 -1.34 7.09 5.33
C ALA A 139 -0.91 7.74 6.65
N MET A 140 0.07 8.65 6.60
CA MET A 140 0.53 9.42 7.75
C MET A 140 -0.59 10.28 8.36
N LYS A 141 -1.39 10.94 7.52
CA LYS A 141 -2.53 11.75 7.99
C LYS A 141 -3.61 10.89 8.65
N ILE A 142 -3.92 9.74 8.07
CA ILE A 142 -4.87 8.76 8.65
C ILE A 142 -4.33 8.25 9.99
N ASN A 143 -3.07 7.85 10.06
CA ASN A 143 -2.44 7.36 11.29
C ASN A 143 -2.45 8.40 12.40
N SER A 144 -2.14 9.66 12.09
CA SER A 144 -2.21 10.76 13.06
C SER A 144 -3.61 10.86 13.69
N SER A 145 -4.66 10.74 12.87
CA SER A 145 -6.04 10.74 13.35
C SER A 145 -6.38 9.49 14.15
N ARG A 146 -5.98 8.30 13.67
CA ARG A 146 -6.26 7.03 14.36
C ARG A 146 -5.61 6.98 15.74
N ILE A 147 -4.34 7.37 15.85
CA ILE A 147 -3.60 7.44 17.11
C ILE A 147 -4.29 8.39 18.10
N ALA A 148 -4.65 9.60 17.65
CA ALA A 148 -5.34 10.58 18.48
C ALA A 148 -6.72 10.11 18.99
N HIS A 149 -7.31 9.09 18.36
CA HIS A 149 -8.60 8.50 18.75
C HIS A 149 -8.47 7.04 19.19
N THR A 150 -7.28 6.63 19.65
CA THR A 150 -6.98 5.28 20.16
C THR A 150 -7.37 4.14 19.22
N LYS A 151 -7.34 4.39 17.91
CA LYS A 151 -7.56 3.39 16.85
C LYS A 151 -6.24 2.86 16.32
N GLN A 152 -6.27 1.64 15.80
CA GLN A 152 -5.10 0.98 15.24
C GLN A 152 -4.58 1.69 13.97
N PRO A 153 -3.31 2.15 13.94
CA PRO A 153 -2.74 2.75 12.75
C PRO A 153 -2.60 1.73 11.61
N ILE A 154 -2.47 2.24 10.39
CA ILE A 154 -1.97 1.47 9.24
C ILE A 154 -0.49 1.21 9.49
N ALA A 155 -0.06 -0.05 9.46
CA ALA A 155 1.37 -0.38 9.58
C ALA A 155 2.11 0.09 8.33
N LEU A 156 3.20 0.85 8.47
CA LEU A 156 3.94 1.39 7.33
C LEU A 156 5.35 0.81 7.33
N ALA A 157 5.79 0.24 6.21
CA ALA A 157 7.20 -0.07 5.96
C ALA A 157 7.72 0.81 4.82
N VAL A 158 8.74 1.60 5.11
CA VAL A 158 9.34 2.53 4.14
C VAL A 158 10.73 2.02 3.77
N ILE A 159 10.91 1.73 2.48
CA ILE A 159 12.12 1.09 1.97
C ILE A 159 12.94 2.10 1.13
N LEU A 160 13.92 2.75 1.78
CA LEU A 160 14.53 3.99 1.31
C LEU A 160 15.56 3.85 0.18
N TRP A 161 16.10 2.65 -0.02
CA TRP A 161 17.07 2.37 -1.08
C TRP A 161 16.52 2.45 -2.51
N PHE A 162 15.20 2.48 -2.69
CA PHE A 162 14.56 2.68 -3.99
C PHE A 162 14.54 4.18 -4.41
N GLY A 163 15.08 5.07 -3.58
CA GLY A 163 15.24 6.48 -3.94
C GLY A 163 13.92 7.18 -4.28
N GLY A 164 13.98 8.17 -5.17
CA GLY A 164 12.82 8.97 -5.57
C GLY A 164 12.43 10.04 -4.54
N VAL A 165 11.40 10.82 -4.88
CA VAL A 165 10.92 11.96 -4.07
C VAL A 165 10.51 11.51 -2.68
N MET A 166 9.84 10.35 -2.57
CA MET A 166 9.39 9.82 -1.28
C MET A 166 10.57 9.56 -0.34
N SER A 167 11.62 8.89 -0.82
CA SER A 167 12.78 8.56 0.03
C SER A 167 13.52 9.81 0.51
N HIS A 168 13.68 10.82 -0.35
CA HIS A 168 14.32 12.09 0.04
C HIS A 168 13.49 12.85 1.08
N ALA A 169 12.17 12.94 0.86
CA ALA A 169 11.29 13.63 1.79
C ALA A 169 11.23 12.93 3.15
N TYR A 170 11.18 11.60 3.14
CA TYR A 170 11.12 10.79 4.35
C TYR A 170 12.35 10.97 5.25
N GLN A 171 13.55 11.08 4.69
CA GLN A 171 14.78 11.32 5.45
C GLN A 171 14.76 12.65 6.25
N GLN A 172 13.86 13.58 5.92
CA GLN A 172 13.70 14.85 6.61
C GLN A 172 12.60 14.82 7.69
N LEU A 173 11.83 13.72 7.79
CA LEU A 173 10.74 13.61 8.74
C LEU A 173 11.24 13.16 10.11
N PRO A 174 10.64 13.64 11.21
CA PRO A 174 10.93 13.09 12.53
C PRO A 174 10.53 11.61 12.57
N HIS A 175 11.38 10.78 13.17
CA HIS A 175 11.11 9.35 13.33
C HIS A 175 9.82 9.14 14.12
N ALA A 176 8.88 8.38 13.53
CA ALA A 176 7.64 8.03 14.18
C ALA A 176 7.66 6.55 14.58
N PRO A 177 7.31 6.20 15.83
CA PRO A 177 7.50 4.85 16.37
C PRO A 177 6.62 3.77 15.73
N HIS A 178 5.62 4.16 14.93
CA HIS A 178 4.70 3.25 14.25
C HIS A 178 5.09 3.00 12.78
N ILE A 179 6.28 3.42 12.36
CA ILE A 179 6.81 3.18 11.03
C ILE A 179 7.99 2.22 11.14
N LEU A 180 7.94 1.11 10.41
CA LEU A 180 9.09 0.25 10.23
C LEU A 180 10.03 0.88 9.20
N HIS A 181 11.22 1.24 9.66
CA HIS A 181 12.26 1.81 8.84
C HIS A 181 13.13 0.68 8.28
N VAL A 182 13.08 0.46 6.97
CA VAL A 182 13.97 -0.53 6.33
C VAL A 182 15.03 0.22 5.53
N MET A 183 16.23 0.28 6.10
CA MET A 183 17.39 0.97 5.51
C MET A 183 18.43 0.02 4.90
N HIS A 184 18.32 -1.28 5.14
CA HIS A 184 19.31 -2.27 4.73
C HIS A 184 18.90 -3.02 3.46
N ARG A 185 19.89 -3.65 2.81
CA ARG A 185 19.68 -4.38 1.57
C ARG A 185 19.01 -5.75 1.73
N GLU A 186 18.88 -6.21 2.95
CA GLU A 186 18.27 -7.49 3.27
C GLU A 186 17.19 -7.22 4.31
N ILE A 187 15.97 -7.67 4.01
CA ILE A 187 14.90 -7.81 4.99
C ILE A 187 15.02 -9.21 5.57
N SER A 188 15.09 -9.31 6.90
CA SER A 188 14.99 -10.60 7.56
C SER A 188 13.52 -11.04 7.62
N ALA A 189 13.27 -12.35 7.71
CA ALA A 189 11.93 -12.87 8.01
C ALA A 189 11.35 -12.25 9.30
N GLN A 190 12.21 -11.86 10.25
CA GLN A 190 11.80 -11.16 11.46
C GLN A 190 11.30 -9.74 11.19
N ASP A 191 11.88 -9.01 10.24
CA ASP A 191 11.41 -7.68 9.86
C ASP A 191 10.04 -7.76 9.17
N VAL A 192 9.83 -8.77 8.31
CA VAL A 192 8.52 -9.03 7.70
C VAL A 192 7.51 -9.45 8.76
N ALA A 193 7.88 -10.39 9.63
CA ALA A 193 7.03 -10.82 10.73
C ALA A 193 6.66 -9.64 11.62
N GLN A 194 7.61 -8.78 12.00
CA GLN A 194 7.34 -7.58 12.80
C GLN A 194 6.39 -6.63 12.07
N PHE A 195 6.54 -6.43 10.76
CA PHE A 195 5.64 -5.62 9.95
C PHE A 195 4.21 -6.18 9.89
N LEU A 196 4.06 -7.49 9.74
CA LEU A 196 2.77 -8.18 9.71
C LEU A 196 2.15 -8.34 11.10
N ASP A 197 2.97 -8.39 12.15
CA ASP A 197 2.58 -8.61 13.55
C ASP A 197 2.33 -7.30 14.31
N VAL A 198 2.49 -6.12 13.67
CA VAL A 198 1.96 -4.83 14.20
C VAL A 198 0.44 -4.91 14.50
N HIS A 199 -0.22 -5.97 14.01
CA HIS A 199 -1.59 -6.32 14.33
C HIS A 199 -1.83 -6.78 15.78
N THR A 200 -0.85 -7.26 16.54
CA THR A 200 -1.12 -7.92 17.84
C THR A 200 -0.66 -7.14 19.08
N SER A 201 0.26 -6.17 18.97
CA SER A 201 1.01 -5.69 20.13
C SER A 201 1.20 -4.17 20.25
N PHE A 202 0.54 -3.35 19.41
CA PHE A 202 0.58 -1.89 19.58
C PHE A 202 -0.20 -1.45 20.83
N THR A 203 0.50 -1.39 21.96
CA THR A 203 -0.05 -0.92 23.22
C THR A 203 0.03 0.61 23.22
N ILE A 204 -1.11 1.27 23.03
CA ILE A 204 -1.17 2.73 23.07
C ILE A 204 -0.82 3.17 24.51
N PRO A 205 0.20 4.01 24.73
CA PRO A 205 0.45 4.58 26.05
C PRO A 205 -0.82 5.28 26.50
N GLN A 206 -1.41 4.87 27.63
CA GLN A 206 -2.52 5.62 28.21
C GLN A 206 -1.99 7.00 28.59
N THR A 207 -2.39 8.03 27.84
CA THR A 207 -2.15 9.40 28.24
C THR A 207 -3.03 9.68 29.44
N SER A 208 -2.43 9.87 30.61
CA SER A 208 -3.12 10.41 31.79
C SER A 208 -3.67 11.79 31.42
N GLU A 209 -5.00 11.92 31.45
CA GLU A 209 -5.68 13.22 31.44
C GLU A 209 -5.26 14.10 32.62
#